data_AF-A4JPU6-F1
#
_entry.id   AF-A4JPU6-F1
#
_cell.length_a   1.000
_cell.length_b   1.000
_cell.length_c   1.000
_cell.angle_alpha   90.00
_cell.angle_beta   90.00
_cell.angle_gamma   90.00
#
_symmetry.space_group_name_H-M   'P 1'
#
loop_
_entity.id
_entity.type
_entity.pdbx_description
1 polymer ?
#
loop_
_entity_poly.entity_id
_entity_poly.type
_entity_poly.pdbx_seq_one_letter_code
_entity_poly.pdbx_strand_id
1 'polypeptide(L)'
;MIFNPTVLIVHPEQDLCWRGSVWIRGVFDGTHCIHLTAVTGGTRLEQTESFSGLLVGRLTKDVIEETQRNFEAMNAAVQQRVDMKTP
;
A
#
# COMPACT_ATOMS: atom_id res chain seq x y z
N MET A 1 5.55 17.66 2.04
CA MET A 1 4.22 17.49 1.40
C MET A 1 3.23 17.07 2.49
N ILE A 2 2.03 17.66 2.54
CA ILE A 2 1.00 17.20 3.48
C ILE A 2 0.20 16.10 2.76
N PHE A 3 0.30 14.88 3.27
CA PHE A 3 -0.44 13.73 2.76
C PHE A 3 -1.82 13.69 3.41
N ASN A 4 -2.87 13.89 2.61
CA ASN A 4 -4.27 13.89 3.08
C ASN A 4 -5.07 12.78 2.39
N PRO A 5 -4.81 11.50 2.70
CA PRO A 5 -5.53 10.40 2.10
C PRO A 5 -6.97 10.35 2.58
N THR A 6 -7.84 9.77 1.76
CA THR A 6 -9.20 9.41 2.18
C THR A 6 -9.23 7.94 2.51
N VAL A 7 -9.52 7.59 3.77
CA VAL A 7 -9.69 6.20 4.18
C VAL A 7 -10.95 5.64 3.52
N LEU A 8 -10.84 4.48 2.88
CA LEU A 8 -11.93 3.83 2.16
C LEU A 8 -12.48 2.61 2.91
N ILE A 9 -11.58 1.78 3.45
CA ILE A 9 -11.94 0.54 4.15
C ILE A 9 -11.09 0.47 5.42
N VAL A 10 -11.75 0.13 6.53
CA VAL A 10 -11.10 -0.24 7.79
C VAL A 10 -11.81 -1.47 8.31
N HIS A 11 -11.22 -2.64 8.09
CA HIS A 11 -11.58 -3.88 8.75
C HIS A 11 -10.46 -4.22 9.72
N PRO A 12 -10.68 -4.09 11.03
CA PRO A 12 -9.68 -4.42 12.02
C PRO A 12 -9.07 -5.81 11.75
N GLU A 13 -7.74 -5.88 11.82
CA GLU A 13 -6.94 -7.11 11.66
C GLU A 13 -7.04 -7.79 10.28
N GLN A 14 -7.70 -7.16 9.30
CA GLN A 14 -7.96 -7.74 7.99
C GLN A 14 -7.59 -6.79 6.85
N ASP A 15 -8.27 -5.65 6.74
CA ASP A 15 -8.11 -4.76 5.57
C ASP A 15 -7.97 -3.30 6.00
N LEU A 16 -7.02 -2.62 5.37
CA LEU A 16 -6.93 -1.17 5.44
C LEU A 16 -6.67 -0.62 4.05
N CYS A 17 -7.65 0.11 3.51
CA CYS A 17 -7.52 0.76 2.21
C CYS A 17 -7.70 2.26 2.33
N TRP A 18 -6.89 3.02 1.61
CA TRP A 18 -7.02 4.46 1.48
C TRP A 18 -6.69 4.91 0.06
N ARG A 19 -7.23 6.08 -0.30
CA ARG A 19 -6.96 6.76 -1.56
C ARG A 19 -6.11 7.99 -1.32
N GLY A 20 -4.92 8.00 -1.88
CA GLY A 20 -4.09 9.20 -2.01
C GLY A 20 -4.32 9.88 -3.37
N SER A 21 -4.20 11.20 -3.40
CA SER A 21 -4.16 11.98 -4.65
C SER A 21 -2.90 12.82 -4.69
N VAL A 22 -2.16 12.77 -5.79
CA VAL A 22 -0.96 13.58 -5.98
C VAL A 22 -1.38 14.91 -6.62
N TRP A 23 -1.24 16.00 -5.87
CA TRP A 23 -1.52 17.41 -6.25
C TRP A 23 -2.99 17.77 -6.53
N ILE A 24 -3.70 17.06 -7.40
CA ILE A 24 -5.12 17.32 -7.75
C ILE A 24 -5.87 16.00 -7.81
N ARG A 25 -6.97 15.87 -7.03
CA ARG A 25 -7.88 14.70 -7.08
C ARG A 25 -8.36 14.45 -8.51
N GLY A 26 -8.25 13.21 -9.00
CA GLY A 26 -8.67 12.79 -10.34
C GLY A 26 -7.59 12.90 -11.44
N VAL A 27 -6.46 13.55 -11.18
CA VAL A 27 -5.33 13.60 -12.14
C VAL A 27 -4.41 12.40 -11.95
N PHE A 28 -4.12 12.08 -10.69
CA PHE A 28 -3.36 10.90 -10.28
C PHE A 28 -3.84 10.45 -8.91
N ASP A 29 -4.74 9.48 -8.90
CA ASP A 29 -5.27 8.89 -7.68
C ASP A 29 -4.69 7.47 -7.52
N GLY A 30 -4.01 7.22 -6.40
CA GLY A 30 -3.52 5.91 -5.99
C GLY A 30 -4.40 5.37 -4.87
N THR A 31 -5.05 4.23 -5.10
CA THR A 31 -5.72 3.49 -4.02
C THR A 31 -4.78 2.41 -3.53
N HIS A 32 -4.33 2.54 -2.29
CA HIS A 32 -3.47 1.57 -1.63
C HIS A 32 -4.32 0.75 -0.66
N CYS A 33 -4.13 -0.56 -0.67
CA CYS A 33 -4.72 -1.49 0.29
C CYS A 33 -3.65 -2.36 0.95
N ILE A 34 -3.80 -2.59 2.24
CA ILE A 34 -3.09 -3.62 2.99
C ILE A 34 -4.11 -4.68 3.37
N HIS A 35 -3.84 -5.91 2.97
CA HIS A 35 -4.63 -7.09 3.29
C HIS A 35 -3.83 -8.00 4.22
N LEU A 36 -4.48 -8.45 5.28
CA LEU A 36 -3.96 -9.36 6.28
C LEU A 36 -4.84 -10.60 6.26
N THR A 37 -4.25 -11.72 5.88
CA THR A 37 -4.93 -13.01 5.86
C THR A 37 -4.26 -13.93 6.86
N ALA A 38 -5.02 -14.44 7.82
CA ALA A 38 -4.52 -15.46 8.74
C ALA A 38 -4.11 -16.71 7.95
N VAL A 39 -2.92 -17.23 8.22
CA VAL A 39 -2.40 -18.47 7.63
C VAL A 39 -1.82 -19.36 8.73
N THR A 40 -1.62 -20.64 8.44
CA THR A 40 -1.00 -21.55 9.41
C THR A 40 0.40 -21.04 9.79
N GLY A 41 0.58 -20.70 11.06
CA GLY A 41 1.87 -20.24 11.58
C GLY A 41 2.14 -18.74 11.42
N GLY A 42 1.17 -17.92 11.01
CA GLY A 42 1.36 -16.48 10.95
C GLY A 42 0.24 -15.71 10.24
N THR A 43 0.59 -14.54 9.73
CA THR A 43 -0.30 -13.69 8.94
C THR A 43 0.38 -13.38 7.63
N ARG A 44 -0.30 -13.62 6.51
CA ARG A 44 0.13 -13.15 5.20
C ARG A 44 -0.26 -11.68 5.07
N LEU A 45 0.73 -10.83 4.83
CA LEU A 45 0.53 -9.43 4.51
C LEU A 45 0.69 -9.24 3.00
N GLU A 46 -0.29 -8.60 2.38
CA GLU A 46 -0.29 -8.26 0.96
C GLU A 46 -0.58 -6.76 0.80
N GLN A 47 0.33 -6.06 0.12
CA GLN A 47 0.14 -4.65 -0.22
C GLN A 47 -0.19 -4.54 -1.70
N THR A 48 -1.25 -3.80 -2.03
CA THR A 48 -1.65 -3.54 -3.40
C THR A 48 -1.84 -2.05 -3.60
N GLU A 49 -1.46 -1.55 -4.78
CA GLU A 49 -1.77 -0.19 -5.18
C GLU A 49 -2.29 -0.15 -6.61
N SER A 50 -3.46 0.45 -6.76
CA SER A 50 -4.11 0.66 -8.05
C SER A 50 -4.09 2.15 -8.36
N PHE A 51 -3.46 2.50 -9.48
CA PHE A 51 -3.43 3.86 -9.97
C PHE A 51 -4.57 4.12 -10.95
N SER A 52 -5.16 5.31 -10.86
CA SER A 52 -6.27 5.73 -11.72
C SER A 52 -6.18 7.23 -12.02
N GLY A 53 -6.88 7.67 -13.06
CA GLY A 53 -6.94 9.07 -13.48
C GLY A 53 -6.37 9.32 -14.88
N LEU A 54 -6.46 10.57 -15.32
CA LEU A 54 -6.17 10.96 -16.70
C LEU A 54 -4.71 10.73 -17.12
N LEU A 55 -3.78 10.79 -16.17
CA LEU A 55 -2.34 10.63 -16.42
C LEU A 55 -1.79 9.26 -16.03
N VAL A 56 -2.63 8.29 -15.68
CA VAL A 56 -2.17 6.94 -15.35
C VAL A 56 -1.39 6.30 -16.50
N GLY A 57 -1.78 6.57 -17.75
CA GLY A 57 -1.07 6.12 -18.95
C GLY A 57 0.33 6.73 -19.15
N ARG A 58 0.71 7.71 -18.32
CA ARG A 58 2.08 8.26 -18.26
C ARG A 58 2.91 7.70 -17.11
N LEU A 59 2.39 6.73 -16.36
CA LEU A 59 3.24 5.98 -15.43
C LEU A 59 4.33 5.27 -16.21
N THR A 60 5.57 5.67 -15.94
CA THR A 60 6.73 4.99 -16.50
C THR A 60 6.91 3.65 -15.79
N LYS A 61 7.51 2.69 -16.50
CA LYS A 61 7.88 1.40 -15.89
C LYS A 61 8.74 1.60 -14.65
N ASP A 62 9.67 2.55 -14.71
CA ASP A 62 10.56 2.89 -13.60
C ASP A 62 9.80 3.26 -12.32
N VAL A 63 8.71 4.04 -12.42
CA VAL A 63 7.89 4.42 -11.26
C VAL A 63 7.16 3.22 -10.69
N ILE A 64 6.64 2.32 -11.54
CA ILE A 64 5.99 1.08 -11.08
C ILE A 64 7.01 0.17 -10.39
N GLU A 65 8.18 -0.02 -10.98
CA GLU A 65 9.25 -0.84 -10.41
C GLU A 65 9.80 -0.25 -9.10
N GLU A 66 9.94 1.08 -9.02
CA GLU A 66 10.34 1.75 -7.79
C GLU A 66 9.28 1.60 -6.69
N THR A 67 8.00 1.73 -7.04
CA THR A 67 6.88 1.50 -6.12
C THR A 67 6.93 0.07 -5.58
N GLN A 68 7.13 -0.92 -6.45
CA GLN A 68 7.26 -2.32 -6.06
C GLN A 68 8.45 -2.54 -5.10
N ARG A 69 9.63 -1.99 -5.41
CA ARG A 69 10.80 -2.08 -4.53
C ARG A 69 10.53 -1.49 -3.14
N ASN A 70 9.82 -0.36 -3.09
CA ASN A 70 9.44 0.28 -1.83
C ASN A 70 8.46 -0.59 -1.02
N PHE A 71 7.53 -1.31 -1.68
CA PHE A 71 6.63 -2.25 -1.01
C PHE A 71 7.37 -3.45 -0.46
N GLU A 72 8.28 -4.04 -1.23
CA GLU A 72 9.13 -5.14 -0.78
C GLU A 72 9.97 -4.74 0.45
N ALA A 73 10.54 -3.53 0.44
CA ALA A 73 11.28 -2.98 1.58
C ALA A 73 10.39 -2.78 2.81
N MET A 74 9.16 -2.29 2.63
CA MET A 74 8.19 -2.13 3.72
C MET A 74 7.78 -3.49 4.31
N ASN A 75 7.45 -4.47 3.47
CA ASN A 75 7.11 -5.83 3.88
C ASN A 75 8.23 -6.44 4.73
N ALA A 76 9.48 -6.31 4.28
CA ALA A 76 10.65 -6.81 5.02
C ALA A 76 10.80 -6.12 6.40
N ALA A 77 10.61 -4.80 6.46
CA ALA A 77 10.69 -4.05 7.71
C ALA A 77 9.56 -4.39 8.70
N VAL A 78 8.35 -4.66 8.19
CA VAL A 78 7.22 -5.13 9.01
C VAL A 78 7.53 -6.52 9.56
N GLN A 79 7.97 -7.45 8.73
CA GLN A 79 8.36 -8.80 9.15
C GLN A 79 9.42 -8.74 10.26
N GLN A 80 10.51 -7.99 10.04
CA GLN A 80 11.56 -7.83 11.04
C GLN A 80 11.03 -7.29 12.37
N ARG A 81 10.13 -6.30 12.34
CA ARG A 81 9.55 -5.73 13.55
C ARG A 81 8.63 -6.70 14.28
N VAL A 82 7.92 -7.58 13.56
CA VAL A 82 7.10 -8.65 14.16
C VAL A 82 8.00 -9.69 14.81
N ASP A 83 9.06 -10.12 14.12
CA ASP A 83 10.01 -11.12 14.63
C ASP A 83 10.71 -10.62 15.91
N MET A 84 11.09 -9.35 15.96
CA MET A 84 11.69 -8.74 17.17
C MET A 84 10.72 -8.53 18.32
N LYS A 85 9.40 -8.48 18.06
CA LYS A 85 8.36 -8.29 19.07
C LYS A 85 7.77 -9.60 19.58
N THR A 86 8.15 -10.72 18.97
CA THR A 86 7.76 -12.04 19.47
C THR A 86 8.60 -12.32 20.72
N PRO A 87 7.99 -12.50 21.91
CA PRO A 87 8.72 -12.80 23.15
C PRO A 87 9.42 -14.17 23.11
#